data_AF-A0A966L7S2-F1
#
_entry.id   AF-A0A966L7S2-F1
#
_cell.length_a   1.000
_cell.length_b   1.000
_cell.length_c   1.000
_cell.angle_alpha   90.00
_cell.angle_beta   90.00
_cell.angle_gamma   90.00
#
_symmetry.space_group_name_H-M   'P 1'
#
loop_
_entity.id
_entity.type
_entity.pdbx_description
1 polymer ?
#
loop_
_entity_poly.entity_id
_entity_poly.type
_entity_poly.pdbx_seq_one_letter_code
_entity_poly.pdbx_strand_id
1 'polypeptide(L)'
;MPRDIWQWLFYPFYFAQEQTLVAELKFKESRFVIAYILIVSLLSFILYRYAKNKSISPENNLIYTSILGFLLPFYITAYCIWLIKFSIYRYLIVLELITPILILLIVAYFYPKRNPVLLVTLGIFVLILGTVKPLDWWRIPWSDNYFSIDRQALVQYQDDVIVLWGGEPVGYVVPYFPSNTRFLRITGNFGLSPHTKMSKIAEEIIDKTPESSLYLLEVNFELKELDREKSKQAALELRKLVIVRNNCQLFITAIEKYSICKLRKISP
;
A
#
# COMPACT_ATOMS: atom_id res chain seq x y z
N MET A 1 -6.84 8.98 10.35
CA MET A 1 -7.13 10.41 10.63
C MET A 1 -6.59 10.76 12.01
N PRO A 2 -6.16 12.02 12.25
CA PRO A 2 -5.67 12.46 13.55
C PRO A 2 -6.78 12.34 14.61
N ARG A 3 -6.43 11.82 15.78
CA ARG A 3 -7.39 11.58 16.88
C ARG A 3 -7.54 12.79 17.80
N ASP A 4 -6.45 13.55 17.96
CA ASP A 4 -6.35 14.65 18.92
C ASP A 4 -5.76 15.92 18.27
N ILE A 5 -5.91 17.06 18.95
CA ILE A 5 -5.39 18.37 18.49
C ILE A 5 -3.86 18.33 18.31
N TRP A 6 -3.14 17.60 19.16
CA TRP A 6 -1.68 17.43 19.03
C TRP A 6 -1.28 16.62 17.81
N GLN A 7 -2.05 15.57 17.47
CA GLN A 7 -1.83 14.84 16.22
C GLN A 7 -2.13 15.72 15.02
N TRP A 8 -3.17 16.56 15.09
CA TRP A 8 -3.46 17.55 14.04
C TRP A 8 -2.27 18.50 13.79
N LEU A 9 -1.69 19.05 14.84
CA LEU A 9 -0.64 20.05 14.74
C LEU A 9 0.73 19.43 14.38
N PHE A 10 1.08 18.29 14.97
CA PHE A 10 2.40 17.68 14.81
C PHE A 10 2.35 16.38 13.97
N TYR A 11 1.35 16.21 13.11
CA TYR A 11 1.18 14.97 12.34
C TYR A 11 2.43 14.50 11.58
N PRO A 12 3.22 15.39 10.93
CA PRO A 12 4.45 14.97 10.28
C PRO A 12 5.44 14.26 11.21
N PHE A 13 5.49 14.66 12.48
CA PHE A 13 6.40 14.09 13.47
C PHE A 13 6.08 12.64 13.80
N TYR A 14 4.81 12.25 13.67
CA TYR A 14 4.40 10.86 13.90
C TYR A 14 4.96 9.93 12.82
N PHE A 15 4.89 10.31 11.53
CA PHE A 15 5.40 9.46 10.43
C PHE A 15 6.86 9.72 10.05
N ALA A 16 7.57 10.56 10.81
CA ALA A 16 9.03 10.60 10.79
C ALA A 16 9.68 9.46 11.60
N GLN A 17 8.89 8.69 12.35
CA GLN A 17 9.29 7.43 12.95
C GLN A 17 8.72 6.26 12.14
N GLU A 18 9.29 5.07 12.29
CA GLU A 18 8.80 3.89 11.58
C GLU A 18 7.41 3.49 12.11
N GLN A 19 6.39 3.56 11.26
CA GLN A 19 5.01 3.26 11.64
C GLN A 19 4.09 2.94 10.45
N THR A 20 2.84 2.58 10.76
CA THR A 20 1.75 2.27 9.81
C THR A 20 0.55 3.22 9.94
N LEU A 21 0.68 4.38 10.58
CA LEU A 21 -0.45 5.27 10.87
C LEU A 21 -1.15 5.83 9.62
N VAL A 22 -0.38 6.11 8.57
CA VAL A 22 -0.86 6.72 7.32
C VAL A 22 -0.65 5.82 6.10
N ALA A 23 -0.09 4.61 6.30
CA ALA A 23 0.15 3.63 5.24
C ALA A 23 0.05 2.21 5.81
N GLU A 24 -0.33 1.25 4.97
CA GLU A 24 -0.49 -0.15 5.36
C GLU A 24 0.84 -0.81 5.79
N LEU A 25 1.96 -0.33 5.23
CA LEU A 25 3.29 -0.86 5.46
C LEU A 25 4.11 0.05 6.37
N LYS A 26 5.06 -0.55 7.08
CA LYS A 26 5.99 0.20 7.92
C LYS A 26 6.91 1.02 7.03
N PHE A 27 6.83 2.34 7.19
CA PHE A 27 7.67 3.28 6.48
C PHE A 27 8.09 4.40 7.41
N LYS A 28 9.05 5.20 6.96
CA LYS A 28 9.55 6.36 7.69
C LYS A 28 9.80 7.49 6.73
N GLU A 29 9.27 8.66 7.05
CA GLU A 29 9.32 9.81 6.17
C GLU A 29 9.72 11.10 6.90
N SER A 30 10.96 11.54 6.71
CA SER A 30 11.52 12.73 7.38
C SER A 30 11.31 14.03 6.60
N ARG A 31 11.02 13.97 5.29
CA ARG A 31 10.89 15.16 4.41
C ARG A 31 9.85 16.14 4.94
N PHE A 32 8.70 15.64 5.39
CA PHE A 32 7.60 16.50 5.86
C PHE A 32 7.87 17.16 7.21
N VAL A 33 8.59 16.52 8.13
CA VAL A 33 8.99 17.16 9.39
C VAL A 33 9.98 18.28 9.13
N ILE A 34 10.96 18.04 8.25
CA ILE A 34 11.94 19.07 7.89
C ILE A 34 11.25 20.24 7.21
N ALA A 35 10.37 19.98 6.24
CA ALA A 35 9.57 21.00 5.58
C ALA A 35 8.69 21.76 6.59
N TYR A 36 8.06 21.07 7.54
CA TYR A 36 7.25 21.68 8.59
C TYR A 36 8.07 22.65 9.44
N ILE A 37 9.25 22.23 9.93
CA ILE A 37 10.14 23.07 10.74
C ILE A 37 10.59 24.30 9.96
N LEU A 38 10.95 24.14 8.68
CA LEU A 38 11.38 25.23 7.81
C LEU A 38 10.25 26.21 7.50
N ILE A 39 9.03 25.72 7.24
CA ILE A 39 7.84 26.56 7.03
C ILE A 39 7.53 27.37 8.28
N VAL A 40 7.49 26.74 9.46
CA VAL A 40 7.25 27.44 10.73
C VAL A 40 8.33 28.50 10.96
N SER A 41 9.60 28.16 10.75
CA SER A 41 10.72 29.10 10.90
C SER A 41 10.59 30.30 9.95
N LEU A 42 10.21 30.06 8.70
CA LEU A 42 9.99 31.11 7.70
C LEU A 42 8.84 32.04 8.11
N LEU A 43 7.70 31.47 8.49
CA LEU A 43 6.53 32.26 8.91
C LEU A 43 6.84 33.08 10.17
N SER A 44 7.49 32.50 11.17
CA SER A 44 7.93 33.23 12.37
C SER A 44 8.91 34.35 12.04
N PHE A 45 9.83 34.14 11.10
CA PHE A 45 10.77 35.17 10.69
C PHE A 45 10.09 36.32 9.93
N ILE A 46 9.13 36.02 9.04
CA ILE A 46 8.33 37.02 8.33
C ILE A 46 7.51 37.86 9.33
N LEU A 47 6.83 37.21 10.28
CA LEU A 47 6.05 37.88 11.34
C LEU A 47 6.94 38.79 12.20
N TYR A 48 8.14 38.31 12.57
CA TYR A 48 9.10 39.10 13.34
C TYR A 48 9.61 40.33 12.56
N ARG A 49 9.90 40.19 11.25
CA ARG A 49 10.30 41.31 10.38
C ARG A 49 9.18 42.33 10.23
N TYR A 50 7.95 41.86 10.04
CA TYR A 50 6.75 42.70 9.98
C TYR A 50 6.56 43.49 11.28
N ALA A 51 6.63 42.84 12.44
CA ALA A 51 6.50 43.50 13.75
C ALA A 51 7.60 44.54 14.01
N LYS A 52 8.78 44.39 13.40
CA LYS A 52 9.89 45.36 13.50
C LYS A 52 9.91 46.41 12.40
N ASN A 53 8.86 46.52 11.57
CA ASN A 53 8.80 47.41 10.40
C ASN A 53 10.03 47.28 9.49
N LYS A 54 10.62 46.09 9.42
CA LYS A 54 11.75 45.80 8.53
C LYS A 54 11.22 45.28 7.20
N SER A 55 11.94 45.57 6.12
CA SER A 55 11.63 44.97 4.81
C SER A 55 11.56 43.45 4.92
N ILE A 56 10.48 42.89 4.40
CA ILE A 56 10.19 41.45 4.30
C ILE A 56 10.83 40.87 3.05
N SER A 57 11.13 41.70 2.04
CA SER A 57 11.72 41.25 0.80
C SER A 57 13.13 40.70 1.04
N PRO A 58 13.44 39.47 0.59
CA PRO A 58 14.80 38.96 0.68
C PRO A 58 15.72 39.86 -0.15
N GLU A 59 16.87 40.23 0.41
CA GLU A 59 17.88 41.07 -0.26
C GLU A 59 18.64 40.33 -1.37
N ASN A 60 18.15 39.16 -1.80
CA ASN A 60 18.89 38.19 -2.59
C ASN A 60 18.22 37.90 -3.94
N ASN A 61 18.99 38.04 -5.03
CA ASN A 61 18.56 37.73 -6.40
C ASN A 61 18.47 36.22 -6.70
N LEU A 62 18.89 35.34 -5.78
CA LEU A 62 18.87 33.89 -6.00
C LEU A 62 17.47 33.27 -5.87
N ILE A 63 16.45 34.03 -5.51
CA ILE A 63 15.10 33.52 -5.26
C ILE A 63 14.09 34.22 -6.17
N TYR A 64 13.28 33.41 -6.83
CA TYR A 64 12.03 33.87 -7.42
C TYR A 64 10.96 33.90 -6.33
N THR A 65 10.83 35.04 -5.64
CA THR A 65 9.85 35.23 -4.55
C THR A 65 8.42 34.93 -4.99
N SER A 66 8.08 35.16 -6.27
CA SER A 66 6.80 34.78 -6.86
C SER A 66 6.53 33.27 -6.80
N ILE A 67 7.56 32.43 -7.01
CA ILE A 67 7.42 30.97 -6.94
C ILE A 67 7.18 30.54 -5.50
N LEU A 68 7.95 31.06 -4.54
CA LEU A 68 7.74 30.77 -3.13
C LEU A 68 6.37 31.25 -2.64
N GLY A 69 5.93 32.43 -3.10
CA GLY A 69 4.63 33.01 -2.79
C GLY A 69 3.43 32.21 -3.32
N PHE A 70 3.62 31.43 -4.38
CA PHE A 70 2.61 30.49 -4.86
C PHE A 70 2.73 29.11 -4.20
N LEU A 71 3.94 28.55 -4.16
CA LEU A 71 4.20 27.18 -3.72
C LEU A 71 3.90 27.00 -2.23
N LEU A 72 4.23 27.99 -1.38
CA LEU A 72 4.04 27.88 0.06
C LEU A 72 2.54 27.82 0.44
N PRO A 73 1.65 28.73 -0.01
CA PRO A 73 0.22 28.58 0.22
C PRO A 73 -0.35 27.31 -0.38
N PHE A 74 0.03 26.96 -1.62
CA PHE A 74 -0.41 25.71 -2.26
C PHE A 74 -0.08 24.50 -1.39
N TYR A 75 1.16 24.39 -0.93
CA TYR A 75 1.65 23.28 -0.11
C TYR A 75 0.88 23.18 1.22
N ILE A 76 0.71 24.31 1.92
CA ILE A 76 -0.03 24.36 3.19
C ILE A 76 -1.50 23.98 2.99
N THR A 77 -2.16 24.57 2.00
CA THR A 77 -3.57 24.30 1.72
C THR A 77 -3.80 22.83 1.31
N ALA A 78 -2.98 22.31 0.40
CA ALA A 78 -3.06 20.91 -0.03
C ALA A 78 -2.79 19.95 1.14
N TYR A 79 -1.83 20.26 2.01
CA TYR A 79 -1.56 19.47 3.21
C TYR A 79 -2.75 19.48 4.18
N CYS A 80 -3.35 20.65 4.44
CA CYS A 80 -4.54 20.76 5.29
C CYS A 80 -5.73 19.98 4.71
N ILE A 81 -5.98 20.08 3.40
CA ILE A 81 -7.05 19.31 2.73
C ILE A 81 -6.80 17.81 2.88
N TRP A 82 -5.56 17.37 2.65
CA TRP A 82 -5.19 15.96 2.82
C TRP A 82 -5.44 15.48 4.26
N LEU A 83 -5.07 16.29 5.25
CA LEU A 83 -5.25 15.98 6.67
C LEU A 83 -6.74 15.84 7.03
N ILE A 84 -7.60 16.72 6.51
CA ILE A 84 -9.06 16.68 6.71
C ILE A 84 -9.70 15.46 6.03
N LYS A 85 -9.35 15.19 4.76
CA LYS A 85 -10.13 14.28 3.91
C LYS A 85 -9.68 12.83 3.99
N PHE A 86 -8.37 12.59 3.96
CA PHE A 86 -7.84 11.25 3.75
C PHE A 86 -6.91 10.81 4.88
N SER A 87 -5.88 11.62 5.18
CA SER A 87 -4.75 11.22 6.03
C SER A 87 -4.12 9.89 5.61
N ILE A 88 -4.09 9.58 4.31
CA ILE A 88 -3.48 8.38 3.72
C ILE A 88 -2.30 8.82 2.86
N TYR A 89 -1.12 8.28 3.13
CA TYR A 89 0.16 8.71 2.56
C TYR A 89 0.20 8.68 1.03
N ARG A 90 -0.50 7.72 0.40
CA ARG A 90 -0.57 7.61 -1.07
C ARG A 90 -1.10 8.88 -1.75
N TYR A 91 -1.97 9.65 -1.09
CA TYR A 91 -2.49 10.91 -1.61
C TYR A 91 -1.57 12.12 -1.34
N LEU A 92 -0.45 11.90 -0.66
CA LEU A 92 0.53 12.91 -0.31
C LEU A 92 1.70 12.95 -1.33
N ILE A 93 1.76 12.02 -2.28
CA ILE A 93 2.85 11.87 -3.25
C ILE A 93 3.19 13.16 -4.02
N VAL A 94 2.20 13.99 -4.35
CA VAL A 94 2.44 15.28 -5.02
C VAL A 94 3.23 16.23 -4.11
N LEU A 95 2.84 16.31 -2.83
CA LEU A 95 3.57 17.11 -1.84
C LEU A 95 4.96 16.54 -1.60
N GLU A 96 5.10 15.21 -1.60
CA GLU A 96 6.39 14.52 -1.47
C GLU A 96 7.38 14.93 -2.57
N LEU A 97 6.91 15.01 -3.82
CA LEU A 97 7.74 15.37 -4.97
C LEU A 97 8.16 16.85 -4.97
N ILE A 98 7.30 17.76 -4.48
CA ILE A 98 7.63 19.20 -4.43
C ILE A 98 8.36 19.61 -3.15
N THR A 99 8.35 18.77 -2.11
CA THR A 99 9.01 19.06 -0.82
C THR A 99 10.48 19.45 -0.97
N PRO A 100 11.32 18.75 -1.76
CA PRO A 100 12.72 19.12 -1.94
C PRO A 100 12.89 20.54 -2.53
N ILE A 101 12.01 20.91 -3.48
CA ILE A 101 12.02 22.25 -4.09
C ILE A 101 11.64 23.30 -3.05
N LEU A 102 10.60 23.04 -2.25
CA LEU A 102 10.18 23.93 -1.17
C LEU A 102 11.30 24.13 -0.14
N ILE A 103 11.97 23.06 0.29
CA ILE A 103 13.13 23.12 1.20
C ILE A 103 14.22 24.03 0.61
N LEU A 104 14.60 23.82 -0.66
CA LEU A 104 15.62 24.63 -1.32
C LEU A 104 15.23 26.12 -1.37
N LEU A 105 13.97 26.43 -1.71
CA LEU A 105 13.49 27.81 -1.77
C LEU A 105 13.49 28.49 -0.39
N ILE A 106 13.08 27.78 0.66
CA ILE A 106 13.10 28.32 2.04
C ILE A 106 14.55 28.52 2.52
N VAL A 107 15.46 27.60 2.24
CA VAL A 107 16.88 27.77 2.57
C VAL A 107 17.47 28.96 1.81
N ALA A 108 17.18 29.10 0.52
CA ALA A 108 17.61 30.24 -0.27
C ALA A 108 17.08 31.58 0.28
N TYR A 109 15.88 31.58 0.88
CA TYR A 109 15.31 32.73 1.58
C TYR A 109 16.13 33.19 2.79
N PHE A 110 16.66 32.25 3.58
CA PHE A 110 17.46 32.60 4.75
C PHE A 110 18.90 33.00 4.42
N TYR A 111 19.48 32.48 3.34
CA TYR A 111 20.89 32.68 3.02
C TYR A 111 21.08 33.50 1.72
N PRO A 112 21.73 34.67 1.79
CA PRO A 112 21.89 35.56 0.63
C PRO A 112 22.96 35.10 -0.38
N LYS A 113 23.71 34.02 -0.09
CA LYS A 113 24.85 33.56 -0.89
C LYS A 113 24.66 32.13 -1.38
N ARG A 114 25.15 31.81 -2.59
CA ARG A 114 25.01 30.49 -3.21
C ARG A 114 25.65 29.36 -2.40
N ASN A 115 26.86 29.56 -1.88
CA ASN A 115 27.60 28.52 -1.15
C ASN A 115 26.88 28.01 0.11
N PRO A 116 26.40 28.87 1.04
CA PRO A 116 25.66 28.37 2.21
C PRO A 116 24.35 27.70 1.82
N VAL A 117 23.64 28.18 0.79
CA VAL A 117 22.43 27.50 0.28
C VAL A 117 22.76 26.08 -0.17
N LEU A 118 23.80 25.92 -1.01
CA LEU A 118 24.23 24.61 -1.48
C LEU A 118 24.61 23.68 -0.33
N LEU A 119 25.45 24.14 0.61
CA LEU A 119 25.92 23.30 1.72
C LEU A 119 24.78 22.90 2.66
N VAL A 120 23.88 23.82 3.00
CA VAL A 120 22.75 23.55 3.89
C VAL A 120 21.74 22.63 3.22
N THR A 121 21.35 22.92 1.97
CA THR A 121 20.41 22.06 1.23
C THR A 121 21.00 20.66 0.99
N LEU A 122 22.29 20.56 0.65
CA LEU A 122 22.96 19.27 0.53
C LEU A 122 22.95 18.50 1.84
N GLY A 123 23.28 19.15 2.97
CA GLY A 123 23.23 18.54 4.29
C GLY A 123 21.84 18.03 4.66
N ILE A 124 20.79 18.81 4.37
CA ILE A 124 19.40 18.41 4.58
C ILE A 124 19.04 17.20 3.70
N PHE A 125 19.44 17.19 2.43
CA PHE A 125 19.12 16.08 1.52
C PHE A 125 19.87 14.80 1.88
N VAL A 126 21.13 14.89 2.31
CA VAL A 126 21.88 13.75 2.86
C VAL A 126 21.19 13.21 4.12
N LEU A 127 20.73 14.08 5.01
CA LEU A 127 19.97 13.68 6.20
C LEU A 127 18.67 12.97 5.82
N ILE A 128 17.92 13.49 4.83
CA ILE A 128 16.70 12.85 4.31
C ILE A 128 17.01 11.46 3.78
N LEU A 129 18.00 11.33 2.89
CA LEU A 129 18.41 10.05 2.31
C LEU A 129 18.82 9.02 3.38
N GLY A 130 19.49 9.47 4.45
CA GLY A 130 19.90 8.60 5.56
C GLY A 130 18.77 8.26 6.55
N THR A 131 17.62 8.94 6.50
CA THR A 131 16.54 8.77 7.49
C THR A 131 15.23 8.24 6.92
N VAL A 132 14.97 8.40 5.62
CA VAL A 132 13.77 7.89 4.95
C VAL A 132 13.87 6.37 4.81
N LYS A 133 12.77 5.69 5.16
CA LYS A 133 12.54 4.28 4.81
C LYS A 133 11.35 4.26 3.85
N PRO A 134 11.56 3.99 2.55
CA PRO A 134 10.48 3.96 1.58
C PRO A 134 9.54 2.79 1.86
N LEU A 135 8.31 2.89 1.34
CA LEU A 135 7.35 1.78 1.38
C LEU A 135 7.87 0.61 0.54
N ASP A 136 8.19 -0.49 1.20
CA ASP A 136 8.62 -1.74 0.61
C ASP A 136 7.41 -2.61 0.27
N TRP A 137 6.78 -2.36 -0.89
CA TRP A 137 5.66 -3.16 -1.41
C TRP A 137 6.05 -4.59 -1.83
N TRP A 138 7.02 -5.21 -1.15
CA TRP A 138 7.51 -6.58 -1.35
C TRP A 138 7.75 -6.95 -2.82
N ARG A 139 8.42 -6.06 -3.55
CA ARG A 139 8.81 -6.33 -4.94
C ARG A 139 9.89 -7.41 -4.96
N ILE A 140 9.68 -8.43 -5.78
CA ILE A 140 10.70 -9.43 -6.08
C ILE A 140 11.69 -8.90 -7.14
N PRO A 141 12.94 -9.41 -7.18
CA PRO A 141 13.88 -9.10 -8.24
C PRO A 141 13.36 -9.52 -9.63
N TRP A 142 13.86 -8.88 -10.67
CA TRP A 142 13.62 -9.32 -12.05
C TRP A 142 14.25 -10.69 -12.30
N SER A 143 13.54 -11.56 -13.00
CA SER A 143 14.01 -12.88 -13.41
C SER A 143 13.38 -13.28 -14.75
N ASP A 144 14.01 -14.21 -15.48
CA ASP A 144 13.48 -14.75 -16.74
C ASP A 144 12.14 -15.47 -16.54
N ASN A 145 11.92 -16.02 -15.35
CA ASN A 145 10.68 -16.65 -14.91
C ASN A 145 10.08 -15.88 -13.73
N TYR A 146 9.51 -14.70 -14.00
CA TYR A 146 9.05 -13.77 -12.95
C TYR A 146 8.17 -14.42 -11.86
N PHE A 147 7.25 -15.31 -12.24
CA PHE A 147 6.39 -16.02 -11.29
C PHE A 147 6.88 -17.43 -10.94
N SER A 148 7.83 -18.00 -11.69
CA SER A 148 8.31 -19.39 -11.56
C SER A 148 7.20 -20.44 -11.35
N ILE A 149 6.12 -20.38 -12.14
CA ILE A 149 5.02 -21.36 -12.07
C ILE A 149 5.28 -22.50 -13.06
N ASP A 150 5.36 -23.72 -12.54
CA ASP A 150 5.43 -24.95 -13.32
C ASP A 150 4.05 -25.30 -13.90
N ARG A 151 3.90 -25.17 -15.23
CA ARG A 151 2.64 -25.49 -15.92
C ARG A 151 2.36 -26.99 -15.94
N GLN A 152 3.41 -27.82 -16.03
CA GLN A 152 3.30 -29.27 -16.11
C GLN A 152 2.64 -29.82 -14.84
N ALA A 153 2.96 -29.25 -13.67
CA ALA A 153 2.31 -29.58 -12.40
C ALA A 153 0.79 -29.27 -12.38
N LEU A 154 0.33 -28.34 -13.22
CA LEU A 154 -1.08 -27.90 -13.26
C LEU A 154 -1.92 -28.59 -14.33
N VAL A 155 -1.31 -29.33 -15.27
CA VAL A 155 -2.02 -30.04 -16.37
C VAL A 155 -3.08 -31.00 -15.85
N GLN A 156 -2.86 -31.61 -14.68
CA GLN A 156 -3.80 -32.55 -14.07
C GLN A 156 -5.18 -31.94 -13.72
N TYR A 157 -5.28 -30.61 -13.64
CA TYR A 157 -6.53 -29.90 -13.30
C TYR A 157 -7.36 -29.50 -14.54
N GLN A 158 -7.16 -30.23 -15.64
CA GLN A 158 -7.91 -30.04 -16.87
C GLN A 158 -9.40 -30.37 -16.64
N ASP A 159 -10.31 -29.51 -17.11
CA ASP A 159 -11.77 -29.64 -16.92
C ASP A 159 -12.26 -29.60 -15.44
N ASP A 160 -11.38 -29.26 -14.49
CA ASP A 160 -11.74 -29.13 -13.08
C ASP A 160 -12.29 -27.74 -12.71
N VAL A 161 -12.97 -27.68 -11.56
CA VAL A 161 -13.37 -26.43 -10.92
C VAL A 161 -12.50 -26.15 -9.70
N ILE A 162 -11.82 -25.01 -9.74
CA ILE A 162 -10.95 -24.53 -8.67
C ILE A 162 -11.61 -23.36 -7.96
N VAL A 163 -11.92 -23.58 -6.68
CA VAL A 163 -12.43 -22.58 -5.76
C VAL A 163 -11.26 -21.78 -5.20
N LEU A 164 -11.22 -20.48 -5.49
CA LEU A 164 -10.21 -19.56 -4.97
C LEU A 164 -10.62 -19.10 -3.56
N TRP A 165 -9.74 -19.31 -2.60
CA TRP A 165 -9.91 -18.88 -1.22
C TRP A 165 -9.08 -17.64 -0.87
N GLY A 166 -9.64 -16.82 0.03
CA GLY A 166 -8.88 -15.79 0.76
C GLY A 166 -8.97 -14.40 0.14
N GLY A 167 -8.39 -13.41 0.82
CA GLY A 167 -8.29 -12.01 0.37
C GLY A 167 -7.12 -11.76 -0.58
N GLU A 168 -6.27 -12.76 -0.78
CA GLU A 168 -4.97 -12.65 -1.42
C GLU A 168 -5.06 -12.59 -2.95
N PRO A 169 -4.03 -12.04 -3.61
CA PRO A 169 -3.98 -11.92 -5.05
C PRO A 169 -3.60 -13.25 -5.72
N VAL A 170 -4.46 -14.26 -5.65
CA VAL A 170 -4.21 -15.58 -6.27
C VAL A 170 -4.44 -15.62 -7.79
N GLY A 171 -4.99 -14.53 -8.35
CA GLY A 171 -5.44 -14.47 -9.75
C GLY A 171 -4.33 -14.56 -10.79
N TYR A 172 -3.08 -14.21 -10.45
CA TYR A 172 -1.97 -14.29 -11.41
C TYR A 172 -1.56 -15.73 -11.75
N VAL A 173 -1.97 -16.71 -10.94
CA VAL A 173 -1.71 -18.14 -11.20
C VAL A 173 -2.70 -18.72 -12.22
N VAL A 174 -3.91 -18.15 -12.33
CA VAL A 174 -4.99 -18.64 -13.21
C VAL A 174 -4.54 -18.88 -14.66
N PRO A 175 -3.76 -17.99 -15.32
CA PRO A 175 -3.33 -18.20 -16.70
C PRO A 175 -2.37 -19.38 -16.93
N TYR A 176 -1.87 -20.01 -15.86
CA TYR A 176 -0.94 -21.16 -15.94
C TYR A 176 -1.65 -22.51 -15.89
N PHE A 177 -2.94 -22.52 -15.54
CA PHE A 177 -3.77 -23.72 -15.62
C PHE A 177 -4.21 -24.00 -17.06
N PRO A 178 -4.68 -25.23 -17.34
CA PRO A 178 -5.34 -25.56 -18.61
C PRO A 178 -6.49 -24.59 -18.94
N SER A 179 -6.70 -24.32 -20.23
CA SER A 179 -7.67 -23.32 -20.69
C SER A 179 -9.14 -23.65 -20.38
N ASN A 180 -9.43 -24.92 -20.05
CA ASN A 180 -10.75 -25.41 -19.69
C ASN A 180 -10.96 -25.53 -18.17
N THR A 181 -9.95 -25.24 -17.34
CA THR A 181 -10.10 -25.16 -15.89
C THR A 181 -10.97 -23.95 -15.54
N ARG A 182 -11.98 -24.17 -14.68
CA ARG A 182 -12.92 -23.11 -14.26
C ARG A 182 -12.56 -22.61 -12.87
N PHE A 183 -12.64 -21.30 -12.68
CA PHE A 183 -12.31 -20.67 -11.39
C PHE A 183 -13.51 -19.99 -10.78
N LEU A 184 -13.68 -20.18 -9.47
CA LEU A 184 -14.73 -19.52 -8.69
C LEU A 184 -14.13 -18.90 -7.44
N ARG A 185 -14.26 -17.59 -7.27
CA ARG A 185 -13.81 -16.92 -6.05
C ARG A 185 -14.97 -16.76 -5.07
N ILE A 186 -15.02 -17.60 -4.04
CA ILE A 186 -16.11 -17.57 -3.06
C ILE A 186 -15.93 -16.48 -2.00
N THR A 187 -14.68 -16.12 -1.68
CA THR A 187 -14.33 -15.15 -0.63
C THR A 187 -13.21 -14.19 -1.07
N GLY A 188 -12.99 -13.12 -0.30
CA GLY A 188 -11.97 -12.10 -0.54
C GLY A 188 -12.51 -10.79 -1.10
N ASN A 189 -11.60 -9.91 -1.54
CA ASN A 189 -11.92 -8.56 -2.03
C ASN A 189 -12.88 -8.53 -3.23
N PHE A 190 -12.93 -9.63 -4.00
CA PHE A 190 -13.87 -9.86 -5.10
C PHE A 190 -14.62 -11.19 -4.91
N GLY A 191 -14.94 -11.54 -3.66
CA GLY A 191 -15.74 -12.71 -3.33
C GLY A 191 -17.23 -12.56 -3.69
N LEU A 192 -17.99 -13.63 -3.51
CA LEU A 192 -19.42 -13.64 -3.82
C LEU A 192 -20.22 -12.88 -2.77
N SER A 193 -21.02 -11.90 -3.21
CA SER A 193 -22.04 -11.29 -2.36
C SER A 193 -23.29 -12.19 -2.29
N PRO A 194 -23.86 -12.43 -1.09
CA PRO A 194 -25.08 -13.24 -0.93
C PRO A 194 -26.24 -12.73 -1.80
N HIS A 195 -27.13 -13.65 -2.19
CA HIS A 195 -28.37 -13.37 -2.93
C HIS A 195 -28.21 -12.73 -4.32
N THR A 196 -26.99 -12.62 -4.84
CA THR A 196 -26.74 -12.13 -6.19
C THR A 196 -26.89 -13.24 -7.23
N LYS A 197 -27.16 -12.88 -8.50
CA LYS A 197 -27.14 -13.83 -9.62
C LYS A 197 -25.78 -14.54 -9.75
N MET A 198 -24.69 -13.82 -9.45
CA MET A 198 -23.34 -14.39 -9.46
C MET A 198 -23.17 -15.47 -8.38
N SER A 199 -23.66 -15.24 -7.15
CA SER A 199 -23.63 -16.27 -6.09
C SER A 199 -24.41 -17.52 -6.49
N LYS A 200 -25.63 -17.34 -7.04
CA LYS A 200 -26.46 -18.47 -7.49
C LYS A 200 -25.79 -19.28 -8.60
N ILE A 201 -25.17 -18.61 -9.58
CA ILE A 201 -24.44 -19.30 -10.66
C ILE A 201 -23.23 -20.05 -10.08
N ALA A 202 -22.48 -19.44 -9.17
CA ALA A 202 -21.33 -20.10 -8.56
C ALA A 202 -21.74 -21.32 -7.72
N GLU A 203 -22.82 -21.22 -6.94
CA GLU A 203 -23.42 -22.34 -6.21
C GLU A 203 -23.87 -23.45 -7.17
N GLU A 204 -24.57 -23.11 -8.25
CA GLU A 204 -25.00 -24.08 -9.27
C GLU A 204 -23.81 -24.81 -9.93
N ILE A 205 -22.72 -24.09 -10.19
CA ILE A 205 -21.49 -24.69 -10.74
C ILE A 205 -20.88 -25.65 -9.72
N ILE A 206 -20.75 -25.23 -8.46
CA ILE A 206 -20.22 -26.07 -7.38
C ILE A 206 -21.09 -27.32 -7.25
N ASP A 207 -22.42 -27.18 -7.20
CA ASP A 207 -23.37 -28.28 -7.02
C ASP A 207 -23.34 -29.28 -8.18
N LYS A 208 -23.19 -28.82 -9.42
CA LYS A 208 -23.08 -29.68 -10.62
C LYS A 208 -21.72 -30.34 -10.77
N THR A 209 -20.66 -29.80 -10.16
CA THR A 209 -19.30 -30.33 -10.31
C THR A 209 -19.11 -31.60 -9.46
N PRO A 210 -18.66 -32.73 -10.03
CA PRO A 210 -18.29 -33.91 -9.26
C PRO A 210 -17.23 -33.62 -8.19
N GLU A 211 -17.27 -34.32 -7.05
CA GLU A 211 -16.24 -34.17 -6.01
C GLU A 211 -14.84 -34.54 -6.50
N SER A 212 -14.74 -35.40 -7.54
CA SER A 212 -13.47 -35.76 -8.17
C SER A 212 -12.78 -34.60 -8.86
N SER A 213 -13.54 -33.58 -9.29
CA SER A 213 -13.07 -32.44 -10.11
C SER A 213 -13.26 -31.10 -9.39
N LEU A 214 -13.35 -31.12 -8.05
CA LEU A 214 -13.59 -29.93 -7.23
C LEU A 214 -12.45 -29.72 -6.24
N TYR A 215 -11.76 -28.58 -6.39
CA TYR A 215 -10.55 -28.27 -5.64
C TYR A 215 -10.62 -26.87 -5.03
N LEU A 216 -9.87 -26.65 -3.95
CA LEU A 216 -9.65 -25.37 -3.29
C LEU A 216 -8.21 -24.93 -3.55
N LEU A 217 -8.01 -23.73 -4.06
CA LEU A 217 -6.73 -23.06 -4.16
C LEU A 217 -6.59 -22.02 -3.05
N GLU A 218 -5.59 -22.17 -2.20
CA GLU A 218 -5.28 -21.21 -1.14
C GLU A 218 -3.78 -20.91 -1.03
N VAL A 219 -3.45 -19.72 -0.52
CA VAL A 219 -2.07 -19.35 -0.15
C VAL A 219 -1.75 -19.96 1.21
N ASN A 220 -0.62 -20.66 1.28
CA ASN A 220 -0.09 -21.21 2.51
C ASN A 220 0.80 -20.18 3.21
N PHE A 221 0.22 -19.37 4.08
CA PHE A 221 1.00 -18.50 4.97
C PHE A 221 1.47 -19.31 6.17
N GLU A 222 2.80 -19.37 6.38
CA GLU A 222 3.41 -19.97 7.56
C GLU A 222 3.06 -19.22 8.87
N LEU A 223 2.42 -18.04 8.78
CA LEU A 223 2.06 -17.21 9.93
C LEU A 223 0.60 -17.44 10.36
N LYS A 224 0.47 -18.05 11.54
CA LYS A 224 -0.73 -18.36 12.31
C LYS A 224 -1.76 -17.22 12.34
N GLU A 225 -2.97 -17.50 11.88
CA GLU A 225 -4.18 -16.90 12.45
C GLU A 225 -5.25 -17.97 12.62
N LEU A 226 -5.46 -18.40 13.87
CA LEU A 226 -6.52 -19.35 14.24
C LEU A 226 -7.90 -18.88 13.74
N ASP A 227 -8.12 -17.57 13.70
CA ASP A 227 -9.37 -16.94 13.26
C ASP A 227 -9.59 -17.10 11.76
N ARG A 228 -8.52 -17.07 10.96
CA ARG A 228 -8.59 -17.27 9.51
C ARG A 228 -8.99 -18.71 9.15
N GLU A 229 -8.45 -19.69 9.85
CA GLU A 229 -8.87 -21.10 9.69
C GLU A 229 -10.33 -21.30 10.10
N LYS A 230 -10.79 -20.67 11.18
CA LYS A 230 -12.20 -20.70 11.59
C LYS A 230 -13.11 -20.04 10.55
N SER A 231 -12.76 -18.86 10.04
CA SER A 231 -13.53 -18.18 8.99
C SER A 231 -13.56 -18.97 7.69
N LYS A 232 -12.45 -19.65 7.35
CA LYS A 232 -12.37 -20.57 6.21
C LYS A 232 -13.35 -21.71 6.36
N GLN A 233 -13.30 -22.38 7.50
CA GLN A 233 -14.17 -23.50 7.77
C GLN A 233 -15.65 -23.08 7.77
N ALA A 234 -15.99 -21.97 8.42
CA ALA A 234 -17.37 -21.45 8.42
C ALA A 234 -17.89 -21.10 7.01
N ALA A 235 -17.06 -20.49 6.17
CA ALA A 235 -17.46 -20.10 4.81
C ALA A 235 -17.65 -21.30 3.87
N LEU A 236 -16.88 -22.37 4.07
CA LEU A 236 -17.01 -23.64 3.36
C LEU A 236 -18.21 -24.44 3.87
N GLU A 237 -18.42 -24.53 5.19
CA GLU A 237 -19.56 -25.21 5.81
C GLU A 237 -20.90 -24.57 5.41
N LEU A 238 -20.96 -23.24 5.32
CA LEU A 238 -22.13 -22.52 4.79
C LEU A 238 -22.50 -22.96 3.36
N ARG A 239 -21.52 -23.45 2.60
CA ARG A 239 -21.68 -23.98 1.23
C ARG A 239 -21.63 -25.51 1.18
N LYS A 240 -21.71 -26.18 2.33
CA LYS A 240 -21.65 -27.65 2.45
C LYS A 240 -20.37 -28.24 1.86
N LEU A 241 -19.24 -27.56 2.02
CA LEU A 241 -17.93 -28.00 1.53
C LEU A 241 -16.98 -28.27 2.70
N VAL A 242 -16.13 -29.29 2.57
CA VAL A 242 -15.06 -29.61 3.52
C VAL A 242 -13.77 -29.91 2.76
N ILE A 243 -12.64 -29.45 3.31
CA ILE A 243 -11.31 -29.70 2.76
C ILE A 243 -10.83 -31.11 3.12
N VAL A 244 -10.45 -31.91 2.13
CA VAL A 244 -9.81 -33.20 2.33
C VAL A 244 -8.31 -33.00 2.51
N ARG A 245 -7.86 -32.74 3.75
CA ARG A 245 -6.46 -32.36 4.06
C ARG A 245 -5.41 -33.39 3.63
N ASN A 246 -5.77 -34.67 3.56
CA ASN A 246 -4.86 -35.73 3.11
C ASN A 246 -4.59 -35.70 1.60
N ASN A 247 -5.35 -34.89 0.84
CA ASN A 247 -5.23 -34.76 -0.61
C ASN A 247 -5.02 -33.29 -1.01
N CYS A 248 -3.97 -32.71 -0.44
CA CYS A 248 -3.49 -31.38 -0.76
C CYS A 248 -2.14 -31.49 -1.47
N GLN A 249 -2.05 -30.93 -2.68
CA GLN A 249 -0.79 -30.78 -3.39
C GLN A 249 -0.25 -29.38 -3.19
N LEU A 250 1.03 -29.29 -2.83
CA LEU A 250 1.73 -28.01 -2.73
C LEU A 250 2.25 -27.61 -4.10
N PHE A 251 2.08 -26.35 -4.47
CA PHE A 251 2.84 -25.76 -5.57
C PHE A 251 3.48 -24.46 -5.11
N ILE A 252 4.73 -24.26 -5.53
CA ILE A 252 5.57 -23.15 -5.10
C ILE A 252 5.75 -22.22 -6.30
N THR A 253 5.63 -20.92 -6.04
CA THR A 253 5.93 -19.87 -7.02
C THR A 253 7.12 -19.05 -6.52
N ALA A 254 7.63 -18.15 -7.35
CA ALA A 254 8.63 -17.17 -6.93
C ALA A 254 8.11 -16.17 -5.87
N ILE A 255 6.78 -16.05 -5.70
CA ILE A 255 6.14 -15.05 -4.83
C ILE A 255 5.62 -15.71 -3.55
N GLU A 256 4.78 -16.73 -3.69
CA GLU A 256 4.03 -17.37 -2.60
C GLU A 256 4.05 -18.90 -2.73
N LYS A 257 3.78 -19.58 -1.60
CA LYS A 257 3.51 -21.02 -1.56
C LYS A 257 2.00 -21.23 -1.55
N TYR A 258 1.51 -22.16 -2.35
CA TYR A 258 0.09 -22.46 -2.45
C TYR A 258 -0.19 -23.93 -2.16
N SER A 259 -1.43 -24.21 -1.79
CA SER A 259 -1.98 -25.56 -1.73
C SER A 259 -3.25 -25.67 -2.56
N ILE A 260 -3.32 -26.74 -3.36
CA ILE A 260 -4.52 -27.17 -4.06
C ILE A 260 -5.04 -28.41 -3.35
N CYS A 261 -6.17 -28.28 -2.66
CA CYS A 261 -6.77 -29.34 -1.86
C CYS A 261 -8.09 -29.80 -2.45
N LYS A 262 -8.35 -31.11 -2.43
CA LYS A 262 -9.66 -31.62 -2.86
C LYS A 262 -10.77 -31.19 -1.90
N LEU A 263 -11.93 -30.81 -2.45
CA LEU A 263 -13.13 -30.48 -1.68
C LEU A 263 -14.13 -31.65 -1.72
N ARG A 264 -14.76 -31.92 -0.58
CA ARG A 264 -15.87 -32.87 -0.46
C ARG A 264 -17.17 -32.11 -0.16
N LYS A 265 -18.29 -32.57 -0.71
CA LYS A 265 -19.61 -32.06 -0.38
C LYS A 265 -20.11 -32.80 0.86
N ILE A 266 -20.75 -32.07 1.76
CA ILE A 266 -21.47 -32.66 2.89
C ILE A 266 -22.90 -32.87 2.43
N SER A 267 -23.37 -34.12 2.45
CA SER A 267 -24.80 -34.40 2.28
C SER A 267 -25.60 -33.67 3.37
N PRO A 268 -26.79 -33.14 3.04
CA PRO A 268 -27.64 -32.48 4.02
C PRO A 268 -27.99 -33.38 5.21
#